data_AF-A0A3P9NJ76-F1
#
_entry.id   AF-A0A3P9NJ76-F1
#
_cell.length_a   1.000
_cell.length_b   1.000
_cell.length_c   1.000
_cell.angle_alpha   90.00
_cell.angle_beta   90.00
_cell.angle_gamma   90.00
#
_symmetry.space_group_name_H-M   'P 1'
#
loop_
_entity.id
_entity.type
_entity.pdbx_description
1 polymer ?
#
loop_
_entity_poly.entity_id
_entity_poly.type
_entity_poly.pdbx_seq_one_letter_code
_entity_poly.pdbx_strand_id
1 'polypeptide(L)'
;ILLLFSLLLYLTRLKCEAGWEPHGGNCYYFNTNKSSWTDSRRSCVGQKSDLVKIDSREEQSRLRGLMEDDEDKFWIGLTDSGEEDEWLWVDGSALDQRFVGCEDTLVCLKNSCWYDRGCDYPQKSICEKTCLSCWRPMKVLKI
;
A
#
# COMPACT_ATOMS: atom_id res chain seq x y z
N ILE A 1 -22.48 17.32 26.12
CA ILE A 1 -21.35 18.22 25.80
C ILE A 1 -20.01 17.46 25.75
N LEU A 2 -19.63 16.69 26.79
CA LEU A 2 -18.44 15.82 26.74
C LEU A 2 -18.48 14.76 25.63
N LEU A 3 -19.64 14.14 25.37
CA LEU A 3 -19.84 13.20 24.26
C LEU A 3 -19.72 13.86 22.87
N LEU A 4 -20.10 15.14 22.76
CA LEU A 4 -19.93 15.93 21.54
C LEU A 4 -18.47 16.39 21.39
N PHE A 5 -17.76 16.68 22.47
CA PHE A 5 -16.31 16.93 22.45
C PHE A 5 -15.51 15.68 22.09
N SER A 6 -15.87 14.50 22.61
CA SER A 6 -15.28 13.24 22.17
C SER A 6 -15.66 12.88 20.74
N LEU A 7 -16.86 13.22 20.26
CA LEU A 7 -17.25 13.08 18.85
C LEU A 7 -16.56 14.11 17.94
N LEU A 8 -16.33 15.34 18.41
CA LEU A 8 -15.56 16.37 17.71
C LEU A 8 -14.07 15.99 17.66
N LEU A 9 -13.51 15.40 18.73
CA LEU A 9 -12.17 14.78 18.77
C LEU A 9 -12.12 13.43 18.03
N TYR A 10 -13.24 12.79 17.76
CA TYR A 10 -13.34 11.60 16.89
C TYR A 10 -13.36 12.01 15.41
N LEU A 11 -13.94 13.17 15.11
CA LEU A 11 -13.97 13.81 13.80
C LEU A 11 -12.71 14.65 13.50
N THR A 12 -11.76 14.76 14.43
CA THR A 12 -10.44 15.38 14.16
C THR A 12 -9.59 14.42 13.32
N ARG A 13 -9.96 14.40 12.04
CA ARG A 13 -9.18 14.17 10.82
C ARG A 13 -8.04 13.17 10.95
N LEU A 14 -8.31 11.98 10.43
CA LEU A 14 -7.32 11.18 9.69
C LEU A 14 -6.42 12.15 8.92
N LYS A 15 -5.18 12.36 9.39
CA LYS A 15 -4.29 13.36 8.81
C LYS A 15 -3.02 12.67 8.37
N CYS A 16 -2.89 12.54 7.06
CA CYS A 16 -1.64 12.17 6.43
C CYS A 16 -0.71 13.39 6.36
N GLU A 17 0.59 13.13 6.29
CA GLU A 17 1.59 14.16 6.02
C GLU A 17 1.35 14.81 4.64
N ALA A 18 1.86 16.01 4.40
CA ALA A 18 1.71 16.65 3.10
C ALA A 18 2.34 15.77 2.00
N GLY A 19 1.65 15.59 0.88
CA GLY A 19 2.06 14.70 -0.21
C GLY A 19 1.65 13.24 -0.04
N TRP A 20 0.94 12.89 1.04
CA TRP A 20 0.38 11.55 1.25
C TRP A 20 -1.14 11.55 1.09
N GLU A 21 -1.65 10.57 0.36
CA GLU A 21 -3.07 10.38 0.09
C GLU A 21 -3.73 9.56 1.21
N PRO A 22 -4.79 10.05 1.87
CA PRO A 22 -5.52 9.30 2.89
C PRO A 22 -6.55 8.33 2.27
N HIS A 23 -6.54 7.07 2.70
CA HIS A 23 -7.61 6.12 2.41
C HIS A 23 -7.66 4.98 3.44
N GLY A 24 -8.85 4.58 3.88
CA GLY A 24 -9.02 3.38 4.72
C GLY A 24 -8.33 3.39 6.10
N GLY A 25 -7.86 4.54 6.60
CA GLY A 25 -7.04 4.61 7.82
C GLY A 25 -5.53 4.51 7.58
N ASN A 26 -5.12 4.42 6.32
CA ASN A 26 -3.73 4.44 5.89
C ASN A 26 -3.43 5.70 5.06
N CYS A 27 -2.15 5.96 4.90
CA CYS A 27 -1.60 7.03 4.10
C CYS A 27 -0.71 6.43 3.01
N TYR A 28 -0.90 6.89 1.77
CA TYR A 28 -0.20 6.38 0.60
C TYR A 28 0.67 7.46 -0.03
N TYR A 29 1.91 7.14 -0.37
CA TYR A 29 2.82 8.05 -1.06
C TYR A 29 3.20 7.48 -2.43
N PHE A 30 2.90 8.23 -3.47
CA PHE A 30 3.24 7.88 -4.85
C PHE A 30 4.61 8.45 -5.19
N ASN A 31 5.65 7.63 -5.08
CA ASN A 31 6.99 8.02 -5.47
C ASN A 31 7.15 7.87 -6.98
N THR A 32 7.24 8.99 -7.69
CA THR A 32 7.38 9.04 -9.15
C THR A 32 8.82 8.85 -9.63
N ASN A 33 9.81 8.85 -8.72
CA ASN A 33 11.19 8.54 -9.06
C ASN A 33 11.34 7.04 -9.30
N LYS A 34 11.89 6.68 -10.46
CA LYS A 34 12.07 5.28 -10.84
C LYS A 34 13.28 4.68 -10.13
N SER A 35 13.10 3.52 -9.50
CA SER A 35 14.18 2.77 -8.86
C SER A 35 13.87 1.26 -8.83
N SER A 36 14.84 0.45 -8.41
CA SER A 36 14.64 -0.99 -8.21
C SER A 36 13.58 -1.24 -7.11
N TRP A 37 13.04 -2.44 -7.04
CA TRP A 37 12.11 -2.83 -5.96
C TRP A 37 12.77 -2.66 -4.59
N THR A 38 14.01 -3.14 -4.46
CA THR A 38 14.80 -3.06 -3.22
C THR A 38 15.06 -1.62 -2.78
N ASP A 39 15.43 -0.74 -3.72
CA ASP A 39 15.67 0.67 -3.42
C ASP A 39 14.37 1.41 -3.09
N SER A 40 13.28 1.07 -3.78
CA SER A 40 11.94 1.60 -3.49
C SER A 40 11.51 1.24 -2.08
N ARG A 41 11.66 -0.04 -1.69
CA ARG A 41 11.38 -0.47 -0.32
C ARG A 41 12.22 0.27 0.70
N ARG A 42 13.53 0.40 0.45
CA ARG A 42 14.43 1.16 1.33
C ARG A 42 13.98 2.61 1.49
N SER A 43 13.52 3.25 0.41
CA SER A 43 12.96 4.61 0.42
C SER A 43 11.67 4.70 1.25
N CYS A 44 10.76 3.73 1.14
CA CYS A 44 9.56 3.68 1.99
C CYS A 44 9.92 3.48 3.48
N VAL A 45 10.84 2.56 3.79
CA VAL A 45 11.30 2.32 5.17
C VAL A 45 11.95 3.56 5.77
N GLY A 46 12.76 4.29 4.99
CA GLY A 46 13.33 5.58 5.39
C GLY A 46 12.28 6.65 5.78
N GLN A 47 11.06 6.53 5.25
CA GLN A 47 9.93 7.42 5.56
C GLN A 47 8.97 6.87 6.63
N LYS A 48 9.40 5.85 7.39
CA LYS A 48 8.58 5.15 8.40
C LYS A 48 7.29 4.56 7.80
N SER A 49 7.42 4.00 6.60
CA SER A 49 6.40 3.29 5.83
C SER A 49 7.00 1.99 5.28
N ASP A 50 6.23 1.19 4.56
CA ASP A 50 6.77 0.11 3.71
C ASP A 50 6.13 0.23 2.32
N LEU A 51 6.54 -0.59 1.35
CA LEU A 51 5.80 -0.69 0.09
C LEU A 51 4.37 -1.16 0.37
N VAL A 52 3.41 -0.62 -0.38
CA VAL A 52 1.98 -0.86 -0.12
C VAL A 52 1.61 -2.34 -0.17
N LYS A 53 0.84 -2.78 0.82
CA LYS A 53 0.18 -4.07 0.82
C LYS A 53 -1.30 -3.88 0.50
N ILE A 54 -1.77 -4.54 -0.56
CA ILE A 54 -3.18 -4.46 -0.95
C ILE A 54 -3.98 -5.46 -0.13
N ASP A 55 -4.79 -4.97 0.81
CA ASP A 55 -5.64 -5.77 1.69
C ASP A 55 -7.08 -5.89 1.16
N SER A 56 -7.49 -5.07 0.17
CA SER A 56 -8.86 -5.08 -0.36
C SER A 56 -8.97 -4.66 -1.84
N ARG A 57 -10.07 -5.06 -2.50
CA ARG A 57 -10.37 -4.63 -3.88
C ARG A 57 -10.71 -3.14 -3.95
N GLU A 58 -11.33 -2.62 -2.89
CA GLU A 58 -11.67 -1.22 -2.73
C GLU A 58 -10.41 -0.35 -2.67
N GLU A 59 -9.42 -0.79 -1.89
CA GLU A 59 -8.10 -0.16 -1.82
C GLU A 59 -7.40 -0.19 -3.18
N GLN A 60 -7.35 -1.35 -3.83
CA GLN A 60 -6.77 -1.49 -5.16
C GLN A 60 -7.39 -0.52 -6.17
N SER A 61 -8.73 -0.45 -6.20
CA SER A 61 -9.47 0.45 -7.07
C SER A 61 -9.18 1.93 -6.75
N ARG A 62 -9.08 2.27 -5.46
CA ARG A 62 -8.75 3.63 -5.04
C ARG A 62 -7.35 4.04 -5.49
N LEU A 63 -6.34 3.20 -5.27
CA LEU A 63 -4.96 3.47 -5.66
C LEU A 63 -4.82 3.55 -7.17
N ARG A 64 -5.55 2.72 -7.93
CA ARG A 64 -5.62 2.85 -9.39
C ARG A 64 -6.14 4.20 -9.83
N GLY A 65 -7.24 4.68 -9.22
CA GLY A 65 -7.85 5.96 -9.55
C GLY A 65 -7.02 7.19 -9.18
N LEU A 66 -5.89 7.01 -8.47
CA LEU A 66 -4.93 8.06 -8.16
C LEU A 66 -3.74 8.11 -9.14
N MET A 67 -3.64 7.13 -10.04
CA MET A 67 -2.61 7.13 -11.08
C MET A 67 -3.02 8.07 -12.21
N GLU A 68 -2.09 8.92 -12.66
CA GLU A 68 -2.36 9.94 -13.68
C GLU A 68 -2.37 9.35 -15.10
N ASP A 69 -1.51 8.36 -15.36
CA ASP A 69 -1.38 7.71 -16.67
C ASP A 69 -1.92 6.27 -16.63
N ASP A 70 -2.56 5.84 -17.72
CA ASP A 70 -2.99 4.46 -17.86
C ASP A 70 -1.84 3.48 -18.05
N GLU A 71 -0.69 3.98 -18.53
CA GLU A 71 0.55 3.23 -18.71
C GLU A 71 1.46 3.23 -17.47
N ASP A 72 1.05 3.91 -16.41
CA ASP A 72 1.84 3.97 -15.19
C ASP A 72 1.98 2.61 -14.51
N LYS A 73 3.17 2.39 -13.96
CA LYS A 73 3.60 1.15 -13.35
C LYS A 73 4.31 1.47 -12.04
N PHE A 74 3.79 0.91 -10.95
CA PHE A 74 4.30 1.14 -9.61
C PHE A 74 4.63 -0.16 -8.90
N TRP A 75 5.81 -0.21 -8.28
CA TRP A 75 6.16 -1.22 -7.31
C TRP A 75 5.23 -1.18 -6.09
N ILE A 76 4.86 -2.38 -5.65
CA ILE A 76 4.08 -2.66 -4.44
C ILE A 76 4.85 -3.66 -3.57
N GLY A 77 4.37 -3.89 -2.36
CA GLY A 77 5.06 -4.67 -1.35
C GLY A 77 4.92 -6.17 -1.51
N LEU A 78 4.89 -6.72 -2.71
CA LEU A 78 4.72 -8.15 -2.98
C LEU A 78 5.95 -8.65 -3.76
N THR A 79 6.51 -9.80 -3.38
CA THR A 79 7.75 -10.36 -3.95
C THR A 79 7.83 -11.87 -3.74
N ASP A 80 8.51 -12.57 -4.65
CA ASP A 80 8.90 -13.99 -4.62
C ASP A 80 10.43 -14.15 -4.59
N SER A 81 11.17 -13.05 -4.39
CA SER A 81 12.65 -13.07 -4.42
C SER A 81 13.30 -13.99 -3.39
N GLY A 82 12.53 -14.47 -2.40
CA GLY A 82 12.98 -15.47 -1.42
C GLY A 82 12.91 -16.91 -1.95
N GLU A 83 11.79 -17.27 -2.56
CA GLU A 83 11.53 -18.58 -3.16
C GLU A 83 10.61 -18.38 -4.36
N GLU A 84 11.07 -18.83 -5.54
CA GLU A 84 10.32 -18.72 -6.80
C GLU A 84 8.94 -19.39 -6.63
N ASP A 85 7.90 -18.76 -7.19
CA ASP A 85 6.48 -19.13 -7.03
C ASP A 85 5.88 -18.94 -5.62
N GLU A 86 6.66 -18.55 -4.60
CA GLU A 86 6.15 -18.21 -3.26
C GLU A 86 6.00 -16.70 -3.05
N TRP A 87 4.78 -16.21 -3.26
CA TRP A 87 4.47 -14.78 -3.17
C TRP A 87 4.19 -14.32 -1.75
N LEU A 88 5.07 -13.44 -1.26
CA LEU A 88 5.01 -12.85 0.07
C LEU A 88 4.88 -11.34 0.02
N TRP A 89 3.99 -10.82 0.85
CA TRP A 89 3.94 -9.40 1.15
C TRP A 89 5.14 -8.99 2.01
N VAL A 90 5.46 -7.70 2.02
CA VAL A 90 6.55 -7.11 2.83
C VAL A 90 6.39 -7.36 4.34
N ASP A 91 5.18 -7.67 4.80
CA ASP A 91 4.86 -8.07 6.18
C ASP A 91 5.03 -9.59 6.45
N GLY A 92 5.40 -10.36 5.43
CA GLY A 92 5.59 -11.81 5.47
C GLY A 92 4.30 -12.63 5.30
N SER A 93 3.14 -11.99 5.10
CA SER A 93 1.91 -12.72 4.81
C SER A 93 1.88 -13.22 3.36
N ALA A 94 1.33 -14.41 3.16
CA ALA A 94 1.16 -14.96 1.82
C ALA A 94 0.06 -14.23 1.05
N LEU A 95 0.21 -14.16 -0.27
CA LEU A 95 -0.82 -13.64 -1.16
C LEU A 95 -2.10 -14.50 -1.08
N ASP A 96 -3.25 -13.87 -0.79
CA ASP A 96 -4.55 -14.52 -0.95
C ASP A 96 -4.94 -14.50 -2.45
N GLN A 97 -5.09 -15.70 -3.02
CA GLN A 97 -5.42 -15.93 -4.43
C GLN A 97 -6.72 -15.23 -4.88
N ARG A 98 -7.61 -14.83 -3.96
CA ARG A 98 -8.84 -14.09 -4.27
C ARG A 98 -8.61 -12.66 -4.76
N PHE A 99 -7.43 -12.10 -4.47
CA PHE A 99 -7.00 -10.79 -4.98
C PHE A 99 -6.29 -10.87 -6.32
N VAL A 100 -6.00 -12.08 -6.82
CA VAL A 100 -5.37 -12.29 -8.12
C VAL A 100 -6.42 -12.03 -9.21
N GLY A 101 -6.24 -10.91 -9.92
CA GLY A 101 -7.00 -10.54 -11.11
C GLY A 101 -6.03 -10.32 -12.28
N CYS A 102 -6.36 -10.98 -13.41
CA CYS A 102 -5.52 -11.26 -14.59
C CYS A 102 -4.39 -12.26 -14.28
N GLU A 103 -4.37 -13.38 -14.99
CA GLU A 103 -3.31 -14.40 -14.91
C GLU A 103 -1.91 -13.77 -15.05
N ASP A 104 -0.96 -14.36 -14.33
CA ASP A 104 0.48 -14.09 -14.26
C ASP A 104 0.96 -13.13 -13.15
N THR A 105 1.48 -13.80 -12.12
CA THR A 105 2.55 -13.44 -11.19
C THR A 105 3.30 -12.10 -11.42
N LEU A 106 2.74 -11.00 -10.88
CA LEU A 106 3.36 -10.05 -9.91
C LEU A 106 4.24 -8.81 -10.25
N VAL A 107 3.83 -7.67 -9.66
CA VAL A 107 4.46 -6.34 -9.41
C VAL A 107 4.56 -5.29 -10.54
N CYS A 108 3.40 -4.79 -10.98
CA CYS A 108 3.15 -3.37 -11.24
C CYS A 108 1.65 -3.21 -11.48
N LEU A 109 0.97 -2.26 -10.83
CA LEU A 109 -0.45 -2.03 -11.12
C LEU A 109 -0.60 -1.34 -12.48
N LYS A 110 -1.14 -2.03 -13.49
CA LYS A 110 -1.62 -1.39 -14.73
C LYS A 110 -2.95 -2.02 -15.13
N ASN A 111 -3.96 -1.19 -15.43
CA ASN A 111 -5.31 -1.63 -15.86
C ASN A 111 -5.96 -2.71 -14.98
N SER A 112 -5.65 -2.72 -13.67
CA SER A 112 -6.10 -3.74 -12.70
C SER A 112 -5.43 -5.13 -12.83
N CYS A 113 -4.35 -5.26 -13.59
CA CYS A 113 -3.52 -6.47 -13.69
C CYS A 113 -2.11 -6.21 -13.11
N TRP A 114 -1.41 -7.27 -12.66
CA TRP A 114 -0.05 -7.23 -12.09
C TRP A 114 0.98 -7.75 -13.12
N TYR A 115 2.25 -7.30 -13.09
CA TYR A 115 3.25 -7.65 -14.11
C TYR A 115 4.58 -8.07 -13.49
N ASP A 116 5.06 -9.30 -13.78
CA ASP A 116 6.44 -9.72 -13.48
C ASP A 116 7.44 -8.80 -14.18
N ARG A 117 8.34 -8.22 -13.41
CA ARG A 117 9.52 -7.56 -13.94
C ARG A 117 10.66 -7.79 -12.97
N GLY A 118 11.84 -8.09 -13.52
CA GLY A 118 13.04 -8.25 -12.72
C GLY A 118 13.21 -7.09 -11.73
N CYS A 119 13.52 -7.42 -10.48
CA CYS A 119 13.52 -6.48 -9.35
C CYS A 119 14.44 -5.25 -9.56
N ASP A 120 15.42 -5.35 -10.46
CA ASP A 120 16.35 -4.28 -10.81
C ASP A 120 15.76 -3.26 -11.81
N TYR A 121 14.62 -3.54 -12.43
CA TYR A 121 14.03 -2.62 -13.40
C TYR A 121 13.53 -1.34 -12.71
N PRO A 122 13.91 -0.15 -13.20
CA PRO A 122 13.44 1.08 -12.59
C PRO A 122 11.94 1.28 -12.81
N GLN A 123 11.18 1.35 -11.71
CA GLN A 123 9.75 1.71 -11.69
C GLN A 123 9.46 2.73 -10.59
N LYS A 124 8.32 3.42 -10.74
CA LYS A 124 7.72 4.23 -9.67
C LYS A 124 7.32 3.30 -8.51
N SER A 125 6.99 3.81 -7.33
CA SER A 125 6.57 2.98 -6.20
C SER A 125 5.49 3.63 -5.35
N ILE A 126 4.69 2.80 -4.65
CA ILE A 126 3.70 3.27 -3.69
C ILE A 126 4.13 2.81 -2.30
N CYS A 127 4.31 3.77 -1.39
CA CYS A 127 4.55 3.49 0.02
C CYS A 127 3.24 3.60 0.82
N GLU A 128 3.12 2.82 1.88
CA GLU A 128 1.98 2.79 2.79
C GLU A 128 2.43 2.88 4.25
N LYS A 129 1.70 3.66 5.04
CA LYS A 129 1.78 3.62 6.50
C LYS A 129 0.41 3.82 7.13
N THR A 130 0.18 3.17 8.27
CA THR A 130 -0.98 3.49 9.12
C THR A 130 -0.86 4.93 9.59
N CYS A 131 -1.94 5.71 9.50
CA CYS A 131 -1.84 7.09 9.94
C CYS A 131 -1.66 7.18 11.45
N LEU A 132 -0.72 8.00 11.92
CA LEU A 132 -0.33 8.05 13.33
C LEU A 132 -1.40 8.70 14.23
N SER A 133 -2.40 9.37 13.66
CA SER A 133 -3.62 9.81 14.35
C SER A 133 -4.84 8.91 14.08
N CYS A 134 -4.64 7.77 13.42
CA CYS A 134 -5.66 6.77 13.20
C CYS A 134 -5.74 5.90 14.45
N TRP A 135 -6.74 6.12 15.29
CA TRP A 135 -7.02 5.21 16.39
C TRP A 135 -7.30 3.82 15.81
N ARG A 136 -6.47 2.81 16.16
CA ARG A 136 -6.85 1.40 15.98
C ARG A 136 -8.10 1.19 16.84
N PRO A 137 -9.23 0.64 16.34
CA PRO A 137 -10.08 -0.08 17.26
C PRO A 137 -9.20 -1.17 17.87
N MET A 138 -8.94 -1.10 19.18
CA MET A 138 -8.41 -2.25 19.90
C MET A 138 -9.27 -3.43 19.45
N LYS A 139 -8.66 -4.46 18.86
CA LYS A 139 -9.28 -5.78 18.82
C LYS A 139 -9.72 -6.01 20.25
N VAL A 140 -11.03 -5.98 20.49
CA VAL A 140 -11.58 -6.21 21.82
C VAL A 140 -11.03 -7.57 22.22
N LEU A 141 -10.13 -7.60 23.20
CA LEU A 141 -9.84 -8.84 23.89
C LEU A 141 -11.19 -9.32 24.39
N LYS A 142 -11.69 -10.42 23.80
CA LYS A 142 -12.78 -11.17 24.40
C LYS A 142 -12.28 -11.55 25.80
N ILE A 143 -12.91 -10.94 26.80
CA ILE A 143 -12.87 -11.39 28.19
C ILE A 143 -13.62 -12.73 28.23
#